data_AF-S3ATV9-F1
#
_entry.id   AF-S3ATV9-F1
#
_cell.length_a   1.000
_cell.length_b   1.000
_cell.length_c   1.000
_cell.angle_alpha   90.00
_cell.angle_beta   90.00
_cell.angle_gamma   90.00
#
_symmetry.space_group_name_H-M   'P 1'
#
loop_
_entity.id
_entity.type
_entity.pdbx_description
1 polymer ?
#
loop_
_entity_poly.entity_id
_entity_poly.type
_entity_poly.pdbx_seq_one_letter_code
_entity_poly.pdbx_strand_id
1 'polypeptide(L)'
;MTPVGIALATATAPRIGKPKVMAAGLAVAAVGYLALAVIQSDSGITHLVSALAVVSIGIGGVSAVVTEMISSAAPPERAGAASALAETSAEFGGTLGIAVLGSVGTAVYRSQTDAQAPAGLTSGQRAAAEETLGGAVDTAATLPDQTAKALPKVAFDAFGHEMRITAVASVVVTAGGAVLIVSLLRKSRQPGSGADPAAGSERTTGHGGRLSDDLPVKAPAS
;
A
#
# COMPACT_ATOMS: atom_id res chain seq x y z
N MET A 1 -12.16 -8.08 -2.81
CA MET A 1 -10.87 -8.61 -2.30
C MET A 1 -10.33 -7.81 -1.12
N THR A 2 -10.56 -6.49 -1.08
CA THR A 2 -10.20 -5.61 0.06
C THR A 2 -10.66 -6.09 1.44
N PRO A 3 -11.89 -6.63 1.64
CA PRO A 3 -12.32 -7.11 2.96
C PRO A 3 -11.46 -8.26 3.51
N VAL A 4 -10.89 -9.09 2.63
CA VAL A 4 -9.98 -10.19 3.01
C VAL A 4 -8.68 -9.62 3.57
N GLY A 5 -8.12 -8.60 2.91
CA GLY A 5 -6.93 -7.89 3.39
C GLY A 5 -7.14 -7.24 4.75
N ILE A 6 -8.28 -6.58 4.92
CA ILE A 6 -8.69 -5.97 6.21
C ILE A 6 -8.76 -7.04 7.30
N ALA A 7 -9.47 -8.14 7.05
CA ALA A 7 -9.64 -9.22 8.04
C ALA A 7 -8.31 -9.88 8.45
N LEU A 8 -7.42 -10.13 7.48
CA LEU A 8 -6.08 -10.68 7.75
C LEU A 8 -5.24 -9.70 8.58
N ALA A 9 -5.28 -8.41 8.24
CA ALA A 9 -4.53 -7.38 8.94
C ALA A 9 -4.99 -7.22 10.39
N THR A 10 -6.31 -7.13 10.63
CA THR A 10 -6.88 -6.99 11.97
C THR A 10 -6.64 -8.22 12.84
N ALA A 11 -6.72 -9.42 12.28
CA ALA A 11 -6.45 -10.66 13.01
C ALA A 11 -4.96 -10.83 13.39
N THR A 12 -4.04 -10.31 12.58
CA THR A 12 -2.59 -10.50 12.77
C THR A 12 -1.91 -9.35 13.51
N ALA A 13 -2.44 -8.13 13.43
CA ALA A 13 -1.86 -6.94 14.06
C ALA A 13 -1.59 -7.08 15.57
N PRO A 14 -2.47 -7.70 16.39
CA PRO A 14 -2.21 -7.90 17.82
C PRO A 14 -1.05 -8.87 18.09
N ARG A 15 -0.78 -9.81 17.17
CA ARG A 15 0.22 -10.86 17.36
C ARG A 15 1.63 -10.43 16.94
N ILE A 16 1.74 -9.75 15.79
CA ILE A 16 3.04 -9.40 15.20
C ILE A 16 3.34 -7.90 15.20
N GLY A 17 2.38 -7.07 15.57
CA GLY A 17 2.47 -5.61 15.63
C GLY A 17 2.09 -4.93 14.32
N LYS A 18 1.40 -3.79 14.44
CA LYS A 18 0.94 -2.92 13.34
C LYS A 18 2.02 -2.62 12.28
N PRO A 19 3.28 -2.28 12.65
CA PRO A 19 4.34 -1.98 11.67
C PRO A 19 4.67 -3.14 10.73
N LYS A 20 4.70 -4.37 11.28
CA LYS A 20 5.03 -5.56 10.50
C LYS A 20 3.89 -5.96 9.57
N VAL A 21 2.64 -5.78 10.01
CA VAL A 21 1.46 -6.01 9.17
C VAL A 21 1.44 -5.04 7.99
N MET A 22 1.73 -3.76 8.21
CA MET A 22 1.80 -2.79 7.10
C MET A 22 2.91 -3.13 6.11
N ALA A 23 4.11 -3.44 6.60
CA ALA A 23 5.22 -3.83 5.73
C ALA A 23 4.89 -5.11 4.92
N ALA A 24 4.24 -6.10 5.55
CA ALA A 24 3.78 -7.30 4.87
C ALA A 24 2.69 -7.00 3.83
N GLY A 25 1.72 -6.15 4.15
CA GLY A 25 0.67 -5.73 3.21
C GLY A 25 1.24 -5.01 1.98
N LEU A 26 2.21 -4.12 2.17
CA LEU A 26 2.92 -3.48 1.06
C LEU A 26 3.76 -4.47 0.25
N ALA A 27 4.40 -5.46 0.89
CA ALA A 27 5.11 -6.52 0.19
C ALA A 27 4.15 -7.39 -0.65
N VAL A 28 2.96 -7.72 -0.13
CA VAL A 28 1.91 -8.43 -0.86
C VAL A 28 1.45 -7.59 -2.06
N ALA A 29 1.22 -6.29 -1.88
CA ALA A 29 0.87 -5.40 -2.99
C ALA A 29 1.97 -5.35 -4.06
N ALA A 30 3.24 -5.28 -3.65
CA ALA A 30 4.39 -5.32 -4.56
C ALA A 30 4.44 -6.64 -5.38
N VAL A 31 4.15 -7.79 -4.76
CA VAL A 31 4.04 -9.07 -5.48
C VAL A 31 2.91 -9.03 -6.51
N GLY A 32 1.77 -8.44 -6.17
CA GLY A 32 0.67 -8.23 -7.12
C GLY A 32 1.06 -7.35 -8.31
N TYR A 33 1.78 -6.25 -8.06
CA TYR A 33 2.29 -5.39 -9.14
C TYR A 33 3.38 -6.08 -9.98
N LEU A 34 4.24 -6.92 -9.39
CA LEU A 34 5.19 -7.74 -10.14
C LEU A 34 4.47 -8.75 -11.05
N ALA A 35 3.39 -9.36 -10.57
CA ALA A 35 2.56 -10.24 -11.40
C ALA A 35 1.93 -9.48 -12.58
N LEU A 36 1.48 -8.24 -12.37
CA LEU A 36 1.02 -7.38 -13.46
C LEU A 36 2.14 -7.03 -14.45
N ALA A 37 3.37 -6.81 -13.98
CA ALA A 37 4.51 -6.45 -14.83
C ALA A 37 4.97 -7.58 -15.78
N VAL A 38 4.61 -8.82 -15.50
CA VAL A 38 4.95 -9.99 -16.33
C VAL A 38 3.79 -10.47 -17.21
N ILE A 39 2.65 -9.77 -17.21
CA ILE A 39 1.54 -10.08 -18.09
C ILE A 39 1.98 -9.96 -19.55
N GLN A 40 1.64 -10.99 -20.31
CA GLN A 40 1.87 -11.09 -21.75
C GLN A 40 0.54 -11.16 -22.50
N SER A 41 0.58 -11.00 -23.83
CA SER A 41 -0.59 -10.94 -24.70
C SER A 41 -1.43 -12.24 -24.71
N ASP A 42 -0.83 -13.36 -24.31
CA ASP A 42 -1.45 -14.68 -24.15
C ASP A 42 -1.95 -14.94 -22.71
N SER A 43 -1.70 -14.02 -21.78
CA SER A 43 -2.15 -14.14 -20.41
C SER A 43 -3.66 -14.03 -20.33
N GLY A 44 -4.33 -15.08 -19.85
CA GLY A 44 -5.77 -15.07 -19.68
C GLY A 44 -6.25 -14.06 -18.63
N ILE A 45 -7.50 -13.63 -18.75
CA ILE A 45 -8.15 -12.68 -17.82
C ILE A 45 -8.04 -13.10 -16.34
N THR A 46 -7.99 -14.40 -16.08
CA THR A 46 -7.81 -14.96 -14.74
C THR A 46 -6.49 -14.51 -14.10
N HIS A 47 -5.40 -14.41 -14.87
CA HIS A 47 -4.12 -13.95 -14.34
C HIS A 47 -4.20 -12.47 -13.93
N LEU A 48 -4.76 -11.63 -14.81
CA LEU A 48 -4.99 -10.20 -14.53
C LEU A 48 -5.84 -10.00 -13.27
N VAL A 49 -6.98 -10.69 -13.18
CA VAL A 49 -7.89 -10.61 -12.02
C VAL A 49 -7.19 -11.10 -10.75
N SER A 50 -6.40 -12.17 -10.83
CA SER A 50 -5.66 -12.69 -9.67
C SER A 50 -4.60 -11.71 -9.17
N ALA A 51 -3.86 -11.07 -10.08
CA ALA A 51 -2.85 -10.08 -9.72
C ALA A 51 -3.49 -8.84 -9.07
N LEU A 52 -4.60 -8.32 -9.64
CA LEU A 52 -5.37 -7.23 -9.06
C LEU A 52 -5.96 -7.59 -7.69
N ALA A 53 -6.40 -8.84 -7.51
CA ALA A 53 -6.86 -9.34 -6.22
C ALA A 53 -5.76 -9.30 -5.16
N VAL A 54 -4.54 -9.74 -5.51
CA VAL A 54 -3.37 -9.70 -4.62
C VAL A 54 -3.03 -8.25 -4.23
N VAL A 55 -3.00 -7.33 -5.20
CA VAL A 55 -2.81 -5.89 -4.92
C VAL A 55 -3.87 -5.39 -3.92
N SER A 56 -5.14 -5.69 -4.19
CA SER A 56 -6.27 -5.24 -3.36
C SER A 56 -6.21 -5.77 -1.93
N ILE A 57 -5.75 -7.01 -1.73
CA ILE A 57 -5.56 -7.61 -0.41
C ILE A 57 -4.46 -6.87 0.35
N GLY A 58 -3.31 -6.64 -0.29
CA GLY A 58 -2.19 -5.93 0.33
C GLY A 58 -2.55 -4.50 0.74
N ILE A 59 -3.12 -3.73 -0.18
CA ILE A 59 -3.54 -2.34 0.08
C ILE A 59 -4.65 -2.28 1.13
N GLY A 60 -5.68 -3.13 1.04
CA GLY A 60 -6.77 -3.15 2.02
C GLY A 60 -6.30 -3.42 3.44
N GLY A 61 -5.34 -4.32 3.62
CA GLY A 61 -4.75 -4.59 4.93
C GLY A 61 -3.97 -3.40 5.48
N VAL A 62 -3.20 -2.69 4.64
CA VAL A 62 -2.47 -1.47 5.05
C VAL A 62 -3.46 -0.37 5.46
N SER A 63 -4.52 -0.14 4.67
CA SER A 63 -5.53 0.86 4.98
C SER A 63 -6.18 0.62 6.34
N ALA A 64 -6.54 -0.62 6.68
CA ALA A 64 -7.12 -0.95 7.99
C ALA A 64 -6.20 -0.57 9.15
N VAL A 65 -4.92 -0.91 9.06
CA VAL A 65 -3.95 -0.61 10.12
C VAL A 65 -3.71 0.89 10.24
N VAL A 66 -3.64 1.62 9.13
CA VAL A 66 -3.48 3.08 9.12
C VAL A 66 -4.65 3.76 9.83
N THR A 67 -5.89 3.41 9.48
CA THR A 67 -7.09 3.97 10.13
C THR A 67 -7.11 3.68 11.62
N GLU A 68 -6.79 2.46 12.04
CA GLU A 68 -6.73 2.09 13.45
C GLU A 68 -5.63 2.87 14.19
N MET A 69 -4.45 3.05 13.59
CA MET A 69 -3.36 3.83 14.19
C MET A 69 -3.76 5.29 14.39
N ILE A 70 -4.35 5.93 13.39
CA ILE A 70 -4.82 7.33 13.49
C ILE A 70 -5.84 7.47 14.61
N SER A 71 -6.84 6.57 14.64
CA SER A 71 -7.89 6.59 15.67
C SER A 71 -7.33 6.35 17.07
N SER A 72 -6.36 5.43 17.23
CA SER A 72 -5.78 5.10 18.53
C SER A 72 -4.77 6.13 19.06
N ALA A 73 -4.17 6.95 18.19
CA ALA A 73 -3.12 7.90 18.56
C ALA A 73 -3.64 9.30 18.88
N ALA A 74 -4.87 9.64 18.46
CA ALA A 74 -5.44 10.97 18.64
C ALA A 74 -6.17 11.10 19.99
N PRO A 75 -5.90 12.16 20.79
CA PRO A 75 -6.74 12.50 21.93
C PRO A 75 -8.19 12.76 21.50
N PRO A 76 -9.21 12.46 22.33
CA PRO A 76 -10.62 12.64 21.98
C PRO A 76 -10.95 14.05 21.47
N GLU A 77 -10.31 15.07 22.04
CA GLU A 77 -10.53 16.48 21.70
C GLU A 77 -9.95 16.87 20.34
N ARG A 78 -9.05 16.05 19.77
CA ARG A 78 -8.37 16.28 18.49
C ARG A 78 -8.62 15.19 17.46
N ALA A 79 -9.45 14.20 17.77
CA ALA A 79 -9.75 13.09 16.87
C ALA A 79 -10.29 13.56 15.51
N GLY A 80 -11.16 14.58 15.52
CA GLY A 80 -11.69 15.18 14.28
C GLY A 80 -10.60 15.83 13.42
N ALA A 81 -9.67 16.58 14.03
CA ALA A 81 -8.56 17.21 13.32
C ALA A 81 -7.57 16.17 12.75
N ALA A 82 -7.27 15.12 13.52
CA ALA A 82 -6.42 14.03 13.06
C ALA A 82 -7.05 13.26 11.88
N SER A 83 -8.36 12.98 11.95
CA SER A 83 -9.10 12.34 10.85
C SER A 83 -9.13 13.21 9.60
N ALA A 84 -9.39 14.51 9.74
CA ALA A 84 -9.40 15.44 8.61
C ALA A 84 -8.03 15.52 7.91
N LEU A 85 -6.94 15.56 8.67
CA LEU A 85 -5.59 15.53 8.14
C LEU A 85 -5.29 14.21 7.41
N ALA A 86 -5.73 13.08 7.97
CA ALA A 86 -5.55 11.77 7.37
C ALA A 86 -6.31 11.64 6.04
N GLU A 87 -7.58 12.06 6.02
CA GLU A 87 -8.40 12.03 4.80
C GLU A 87 -7.79 12.92 3.72
N THR A 88 -7.41 14.15 4.07
CA THR A 88 -6.74 15.08 3.15
C THR A 88 -5.43 14.49 2.61
N SER A 89 -4.65 13.83 3.49
CA SER A 89 -3.39 13.19 3.09
C SER A 89 -3.62 12.00 2.15
N ALA A 90 -4.69 11.21 2.39
CA ALA A 90 -5.05 10.08 1.55
C ALA A 90 -5.53 10.52 0.17
N GLU A 91 -6.43 11.52 0.11
CA GLU A 91 -6.92 12.09 -1.14
C GLU A 91 -5.80 12.79 -1.93
N PHE A 92 -4.96 13.58 -1.24
CA PHE A 92 -3.81 14.23 -1.87
C PHE A 92 -2.80 13.21 -2.39
N GLY A 93 -2.47 12.19 -1.59
CA GLY A 93 -1.56 11.12 -2.00
C GLY A 93 -2.11 10.30 -3.17
N GLY A 94 -3.40 9.99 -3.15
CA GLY A 94 -4.08 9.25 -4.21
C GLY A 94 -4.09 10.02 -5.52
N THR A 95 -4.50 11.29 -5.49
CA THR A 95 -4.52 12.17 -6.67
C THR A 95 -3.12 12.42 -7.22
N LEU A 96 -2.12 12.67 -6.37
CA LEU A 96 -0.72 12.80 -6.79
C LEU A 96 -0.20 11.51 -7.42
N GLY A 97 -0.53 10.35 -6.83
CA GLY A 97 -0.15 9.04 -7.38
C GLY A 97 -0.75 8.80 -8.76
N ILE A 98 -2.05 9.07 -8.93
CA ILE A 98 -2.75 8.98 -10.22
C ILE A 98 -2.10 9.94 -11.24
N ALA A 99 -1.82 11.18 -10.84
CA ALA A 99 -1.22 12.17 -11.73
C ALA A 99 0.18 11.78 -12.18
N VAL A 100 1.05 11.35 -11.26
CA VAL A 100 2.44 10.98 -11.56
C VAL A 100 2.49 9.68 -12.38
N LEU A 101 1.84 8.62 -11.91
CA LEU A 101 1.85 7.33 -12.62
C LEU A 101 1.14 7.42 -13.96
N GLY A 102 0.02 8.13 -14.03
CA GLY A 102 -0.69 8.39 -15.29
C GLY A 102 0.13 9.22 -16.26
N SER A 103 0.86 10.25 -15.79
CA SER A 103 1.75 11.04 -16.65
C SER A 103 2.91 10.22 -17.20
N VAL A 104 3.53 9.38 -16.36
CA VAL A 104 4.58 8.44 -16.79
C VAL A 104 4.02 7.47 -17.82
N GLY A 105 2.84 6.91 -17.56
CA GLY A 105 2.17 6.00 -18.47
C GLY A 105 1.91 6.62 -19.85
N THR A 106 1.18 7.74 -19.87
CA THR A 106 0.89 8.49 -21.09
C THR A 106 2.16 8.88 -21.86
N ALA A 107 3.22 9.30 -21.17
CA ALA A 107 4.48 9.65 -21.82
C ALA A 107 5.16 8.44 -22.47
N VAL A 108 5.18 7.29 -21.80
CA VAL A 108 5.74 6.04 -22.33
C VAL A 108 4.91 5.55 -23.51
N TYR A 109 3.58 5.51 -23.40
CA TYR A 109 2.68 5.13 -24.49
C TYR A 109 2.90 6.00 -25.73
N ARG A 110 2.89 7.32 -25.55
CA ARG A 110 3.10 8.29 -26.63
C ARG A 110 4.45 8.09 -27.31
N SER A 111 5.52 8.00 -26.53
CA SER A 111 6.88 7.79 -27.05
C SER A 111 7.00 6.49 -27.85
N GLN A 112 6.40 5.41 -27.36
CA GLN A 112 6.46 4.11 -28.02
C GLN A 112 5.61 4.08 -29.30
N THR A 113 4.43 4.70 -29.26
CA THR A 113 3.53 4.82 -30.42
C THR A 113 4.18 5.65 -31.52
N ASP A 114 4.74 6.82 -31.19
CA ASP A 114 5.41 7.69 -32.17
C ASP A 114 6.58 6.97 -32.86
N ALA A 115 7.43 6.29 -32.07
CA ALA A 115 8.62 5.58 -32.54
C ALA A 115 8.33 4.36 -33.43
N GLN A 116 7.13 3.79 -33.37
CA GLN A 116 6.75 2.57 -34.09
C GLN A 116 5.59 2.79 -35.07
N ALA A 117 5.01 4.00 -35.11
CA ALA A 117 3.84 4.29 -35.92
C ALA A 117 4.15 4.11 -37.42
N PRO A 118 3.22 3.49 -38.18
CA PRO A 118 3.41 3.27 -39.60
C PRO A 118 3.53 4.59 -40.38
N ALA A 119 4.28 4.55 -41.48
CA ALA A 119 4.35 5.66 -42.41
C ALA A 119 2.98 5.92 -43.08
N GLY A 120 2.75 7.16 -43.53
CA GLY A 120 1.53 7.54 -44.24
C GLY A 120 0.38 8.05 -43.36
N LEU A 121 0.59 8.18 -42.05
CA LEU A 121 -0.34 8.91 -41.17
C LEU A 121 -0.19 10.42 -41.38
N THR A 122 -1.32 11.13 -41.45
CA THR A 122 -1.33 12.59 -41.31
C THR A 122 -0.93 13.00 -39.88
N SER A 123 -0.56 14.27 -39.68
CA SER A 123 -0.24 14.79 -38.35
C SER A 123 -1.39 14.64 -37.35
N GLY A 124 -2.63 14.85 -37.79
CA GLY A 124 -3.81 14.68 -36.94
C GLY A 124 -4.08 13.23 -36.55
N GLN A 125 -3.93 12.29 -37.49
CA GLN A 125 -4.07 10.84 -37.22
C GLN A 125 -2.99 10.32 -36.27
N ARG A 126 -1.75 10.81 -36.44
CA ARG A 126 -0.65 10.49 -35.55
C ARG A 126 -0.91 11.00 -34.13
N ALA A 127 -1.31 12.28 -33.99
CA ALA A 127 -1.64 12.87 -32.69
C ALA A 127 -2.78 12.11 -31.97
N ALA A 128 -3.83 11.75 -32.70
CA ALA A 128 -4.95 10.99 -32.13
C ALA A 128 -4.53 9.57 -31.67
N ALA A 129 -3.66 8.90 -32.44
CA ALA A 129 -3.15 7.59 -32.07
C ALA A 129 -2.21 7.63 -30.85
N GLU A 130 -1.45 8.70 -30.70
CA GLU A 130 -0.54 8.95 -29.59
C GLU A 130 -1.24 9.36 -28.28
N GLU A 131 -2.48 9.85 -28.36
CA GLU A 131 -3.21 10.33 -27.19
C GLU A 131 -3.77 9.16 -26.36
N THR A 132 -4.34 8.16 -27.03
CA THR A 132 -4.90 6.97 -26.37
C THR A 132 -4.90 5.75 -27.28
N LEU A 133 -4.95 4.55 -26.69
CA LEU A 133 -5.18 3.30 -27.42
C LEU A 133 -6.50 3.32 -28.21
N GLY A 134 -7.55 3.90 -27.62
CA GLY A 134 -8.84 4.06 -28.30
C GLY A 134 -8.73 4.94 -29.54
N GLY A 135 -8.04 6.08 -29.42
CA GLY A 135 -7.76 6.98 -30.55
C GLY A 135 -6.96 6.31 -31.67
N ALA A 136 -6.03 5.41 -31.35
CA ALA A 136 -5.31 4.62 -32.35
C ALA A 136 -6.22 3.62 -33.07
N VAL A 137 -7.11 2.95 -32.35
CA VAL A 137 -8.09 2.00 -32.92
C VAL A 137 -9.10 2.73 -33.81
N ASP A 138 -9.65 3.85 -33.34
CA ASP A 138 -10.60 4.67 -34.10
C ASP A 138 -9.95 5.26 -35.35
N THR A 139 -8.70 5.72 -35.23
CA THR A 139 -7.93 6.21 -36.37
C THR A 139 -7.69 5.09 -37.39
N ALA A 140 -7.33 3.89 -36.93
CA ALA A 140 -7.07 2.74 -37.80
C ALA A 140 -8.29 2.36 -38.66
N ALA A 141 -9.51 2.53 -38.15
CA ALA A 141 -10.74 2.25 -38.89
C ALA A 141 -10.94 3.16 -40.12
N THR A 142 -10.22 4.29 -40.19
CA THR A 142 -10.29 5.25 -41.31
C THR A 142 -9.19 5.06 -42.36
N LEU A 143 -8.27 4.11 -42.15
CA LEU A 143 -7.07 3.94 -42.96
C LEU A 143 -7.20 2.82 -44.00
N PRO A 144 -6.36 2.82 -45.05
CA PRO A 144 -6.24 1.68 -45.96
C PRO A 144 -5.78 0.39 -45.25
N ASP A 145 -6.18 -0.77 -45.79
CA ASP A 145 -6.06 -2.10 -45.16
C ASP A 145 -4.71 -2.44 -44.53
N GLN A 146 -3.59 -2.00 -45.11
CA GLN A 146 -2.26 -2.30 -44.58
C GLN A 146 -1.96 -1.50 -43.30
N THR A 147 -2.24 -0.21 -43.30
CA THR A 147 -2.02 0.69 -42.16
C THR A 147 -3.07 0.47 -41.07
N ALA A 148 -4.30 0.16 -41.46
CA ALA A 148 -5.39 -0.20 -40.56
C ALA A 148 -5.09 -1.43 -39.69
N LYS A 149 -4.30 -2.39 -40.21
CA LYS A 149 -3.85 -3.57 -39.43
C LYS A 149 -2.60 -3.29 -38.60
N ALA A 150 -1.72 -2.40 -39.08
CA ALA A 150 -0.45 -2.11 -38.42
C ALA A 150 -0.61 -1.21 -37.19
N LEU A 151 -1.44 -0.17 -37.27
CA LEU A 151 -1.57 0.84 -36.22
C LEU A 151 -2.11 0.27 -34.89
N PRO A 152 -3.17 -0.55 -34.84
CA PRO A 152 -3.64 -1.14 -33.59
C PRO A 152 -2.59 -2.02 -32.94
N LYS A 153 -1.83 -2.80 -33.73
CA LYS A 153 -0.75 -3.65 -33.21
C LYS A 153 0.30 -2.81 -32.48
N VAL A 154 0.75 -1.73 -33.10
CA VAL A 154 1.70 -0.78 -32.49
C VAL A 154 1.14 -0.21 -31.19
N ALA A 155 -0.12 0.21 -31.19
CA ALA A 155 -0.75 0.79 -30.01
C ALA A 155 -0.92 -0.23 -28.87
N PHE A 156 -1.30 -1.48 -29.16
CA PHE A 156 -1.38 -2.55 -28.15
C PHE A 156 -0.01 -2.91 -27.58
N ASP A 157 1.03 -2.97 -28.41
CA ASP A 157 2.41 -3.21 -27.97
C ASP A 157 2.92 -2.06 -27.09
N ALA A 158 2.64 -0.81 -27.48
CA ALA A 158 2.98 0.39 -26.71
C ALA A 158 2.24 0.42 -25.36
N PHE A 159 0.95 0.11 -25.34
CA PHE A 159 0.13 0.03 -24.13
C PHE A 159 0.59 -1.08 -23.18
N GLY A 160 0.95 -2.26 -23.71
CA GLY A 160 1.54 -3.32 -22.91
C GLY A 160 2.88 -2.90 -22.29
N HIS A 161 3.71 -2.20 -23.06
CA HIS A 161 4.99 -1.67 -22.56
C HIS A 161 4.79 -0.63 -21.45
N GLU A 162 3.88 0.32 -21.65
CA GLU A 162 3.46 1.30 -20.65
C GLU A 162 3.01 0.62 -19.35
N MET A 163 2.05 -0.31 -19.46
CA MET A 163 1.47 -1.03 -18.33
C MET A 163 2.57 -1.68 -17.48
N ARG A 164 3.57 -2.29 -18.13
CA ARG A 164 4.71 -2.89 -17.45
C ARG A 164 5.58 -1.85 -16.73
N ILE A 165 5.86 -0.71 -17.35
CA ILE A 165 6.64 0.36 -16.71
C ILE A 165 5.90 0.92 -15.49
N THR A 166 4.62 1.20 -15.61
CA THR A 166 3.79 1.70 -14.50
C THR A 166 3.65 0.67 -13.39
N ALA A 167 3.55 -0.62 -13.72
CA ALA A 167 3.56 -1.70 -12.74
C ALA A 167 4.90 -1.76 -11.98
N VAL A 168 6.04 -1.69 -12.68
CA VAL A 168 7.37 -1.64 -12.04
C VAL A 168 7.54 -0.40 -11.16
N ALA A 169 7.09 0.76 -11.62
CA ALA A 169 7.09 1.98 -10.80
C ALA A 169 6.28 1.78 -9.50
N SER A 170 5.12 1.11 -9.59
CA SER A 170 4.28 0.79 -8.43
C SER A 170 4.97 -0.20 -7.47
N VAL A 171 5.74 -1.16 -7.98
CA VAL A 171 6.60 -2.04 -7.16
C VAL A 171 7.63 -1.20 -6.38
N VAL A 172 8.32 -0.28 -7.04
CA VAL A 172 9.33 0.58 -6.40
C VAL A 172 8.70 1.43 -5.29
N VAL A 173 7.54 2.04 -5.56
CA VAL A 173 6.81 2.87 -4.57
C VAL A 173 6.39 2.04 -3.36
N THR A 174 5.76 0.88 -3.59
CA THR A 174 5.25 0.03 -2.50
C THR A 174 6.38 -0.63 -1.70
N ALA A 175 7.44 -1.11 -2.36
CA ALA A 175 8.63 -1.65 -1.70
C ALA A 175 9.37 -0.57 -0.91
N GLY A 176 9.52 0.64 -1.48
CA GLY A 176 10.08 1.80 -0.79
C GLY A 176 9.28 2.17 0.46
N GLY A 177 7.95 2.18 0.36
CA GLY A 177 7.05 2.36 1.50
C GLY A 177 7.25 1.30 2.60
N ALA A 178 7.39 0.02 2.22
CA ALA A 178 7.65 -1.07 3.16
C ALA A 178 8.99 -0.87 3.89
N VAL A 179 10.05 -0.52 3.16
CA VAL A 179 11.37 -0.22 3.72
C VAL A 179 11.32 0.98 4.65
N LEU A 180 10.62 2.05 4.28
CA LEU A 180 10.45 3.25 5.11
C LEU A 180 9.76 2.93 6.44
N ILE A 181 8.65 2.17 6.40
CA ILE A 181 7.93 1.73 7.61
C ILE A 181 8.87 0.96 8.53
N VAL A 182 9.59 -0.04 8.00
CA VAL A 182 10.52 -0.85 8.80
C VAL A 182 11.65 0.00 9.37
N SER A 183 12.19 0.94 8.60
CA SER A 183 13.35 1.75 8.99
C SER A 183 13.00 2.80 10.05
N LEU A 184 11.93 3.56 9.85
CA LEU A 184 11.50 4.60 10.78
C LEU A 184 11.09 4.01 12.15
N LEU A 185 10.43 2.85 12.14
CA LEU A 185 9.91 2.24 13.36
C LEU A 185 10.96 1.39 14.10
N ARG A 186 12.00 0.90 13.41
CA ARG A 186 13.22 0.38 14.07
C ARG A 186 13.93 1.48 14.85
N LYS A 187 14.01 2.69 14.30
CA LYS A 187 14.68 3.83 14.95
C LYS A 187 13.97 4.28 16.22
N SER A 188 12.63 4.29 16.22
CA SER A 188 11.82 4.65 17.40
C SER A 188 11.86 3.63 18.54
N ARG A 189 12.35 2.40 18.29
CA ARG A 189 12.54 1.36 19.34
C ARG A 189 13.89 1.47 20.06
N GLN A 190 14.77 2.39 19.65
CA GLN A 190 16.09 2.61 20.26
C GLN A 190 16.20 3.80 21.25
N PRO A 191 15.24 4.13 22.13
CA PRO A 191 15.55 4.89 23.35
C PRO A 191 15.75 3.93 24.54
N GLY A 192 17.01 3.74 24.98
CA GLY A 192 17.32 3.17 26.30
C GLY A 192 18.19 1.90 26.35
N SER A 193 19.36 1.87 25.72
CA SER A 193 20.49 1.11 26.28
C SER A 193 21.26 2.06 27.21
N GLY A 194 20.71 2.24 28.41
CA GLY A 194 21.29 3.03 29.48
C GLY A 194 20.81 2.40 30.78
N ALA A 195 21.72 1.70 31.44
CA ALA A 195 21.47 0.92 32.64
C ALA A 195 20.84 1.74 33.77
N ASP A 196 19.90 1.13 34.49
CA ASP A 196 19.65 1.48 35.88
C ASP A 196 20.11 0.30 36.78
N PRO A 197 21.34 0.32 37.30
CA PRO A 197 21.79 -0.61 38.30
C PRO A 197 21.62 0.00 39.70
N ALA A 198 20.39 0.32 40.11
CA ALA A 198 20.12 0.80 41.47
C ALA A 198 18.72 0.44 42.00
N ALA A 199 18.33 -0.83 41.91
CA ALA A 199 17.18 -1.34 42.67
C ALA A 199 17.38 -2.82 43.05
N GLY A 200 18.45 -3.09 43.80
CA GLY A 200 18.83 -4.46 44.14
C GLY A 200 19.74 -4.54 45.36
N SER A 201 19.43 -3.82 46.44
CA SER A 201 20.01 -4.11 47.75
C SER A 201 19.14 -3.54 48.86
N GLU A 202 18.07 -4.26 49.21
CA GLU A 202 17.54 -4.24 50.58
C GLU A 202 16.73 -5.53 50.81
N ARG A 203 17.45 -6.61 51.12
CA ARG A 203 16.95 -7.69 51.95
C ARG A 203 17.80 -7.74 53.21
N THR A 204 17.14 -8.19 54.27
CA THR A 204 17.64 -8.77 55.52
C THR A 204 18.05 -7.86 56.68
N THR A 205 17.07 -7.64 57.56
CA THR A 205 17.09 -7.89 59.02
C THR A 205 15.65 -7.79 59.52
N GLY A 206 15.02 -8.64 60.33
CA GLY A 206 15.25 -9.91 61.03
C GLY A 206 13.91 -10.24 61.73
N HIS A 207 13.41 -11.49 61.67
CA HIS A 207 13.22 -12.41 62.82
C HIS A 207 12.56 -11.78 64.08
N GLY A 208 11.47 -12.23 64.71
CA GLY A 208 10.60 -13.42 64.66
C GLY A 208 9.72 -13.40 65.93
N GLY A 209 8.51 -13.99 65.92
CA GLY A 209 7.69 -14.13 67.13
C GLY A 209 6.25 -14.58 66.86
N ARG A 210 5.91 -15.79 67.31
CA ARG A 210 4.61 -16.49 67.22
C ARG A 210 3.74 -16.24 68.49
N LEU A 211 2.50 -16.74 68.42
CA LEU A 211 1.46 -17.00 69.46
C LEU A 211 0.54 -15.80 69.72
N SER A 212 -0.76 -15.81 69.38
CA SER A 212 -1.93 -16.69 69.65
C SER A 212 -2.82 -16.10 70.76
N ASP A 213 -4.14 -16.22 70.53
CA ASP A 213 -5.26 -16.06 71.48
C ASP A 213 -5.59 -14.66 72.00
N ASP A 214 -6.73 -14.11 71.58
CA ASP A 214 -7.96 -14.13 72.40
C ASP A 214 -9.08 -13.25 71.78
N LEU A 215 -10.20 -13.89 71.46
CA LEU A 215 -11.54 -13.26 71.35
C LEU A 215 -12.07 -13.02 72.78
N PRO A 216 -12.93 -12.01 73.09
CA PRO A 216 -14.32 -12.07 72.60
C PRO A 216 -15.11 -10.74 72.46
N VAL A 217 -16.16 -10.85 71.64
CA VAL A 217 -17.55 -10.35 71.79
C VAL A 217 -17.81 -9.26 72.85
N LYS A 218 -18.33 -8.10 72.40
CA LYS A 218 -19.46 -7.41 73.03
C LYS A 218 -20.11 -6.33 72.12
N ALA A 219 -21.37 -6.55 71.75
CA ALA A 219 -22.38 -5.48 71.59
C ALA A 219 -22.81 -4.99 73.00
N PRO A 220 -23.62 -3.92 73.26
CA PRO A 220 -24.71 -3.39 72.43
C PRO A 220 -24.98 -1.86 72.52
N ALA A 221 -26.09 -1.46 71.84
CA ALA A 221 -27.00 -0.32 72.08
C ALA A 221 -26.42 1.10 71.92
N SER A 222 -27.05 2.02 71.20
CA SER A 222 -28.48 2.32 71.01
C SER A 222 -28.77 2.92 69.64
#